data_AF-A0A923GBK7-F1
#
_entry.id   AF-A0A923GBK7-F1
#
_cell.length_a   1.000
_cell.length_b   1.000
_cell.length_c   1.000
_cell.angle_alpha   90.00
_cell.angle_beta   90.00
_cell.angle_gamma   90.00
#
_symmetry.space_group_name_H-M   'P 1'
#
loop_
_entity.id
_entity.type
_entity.pdbx_description
1 polymer ?
#
loop_
_entity_poly.entity_id
_entity_poly.type
_entity_poly.pdbx_seq_one_letter_code
_entity_poly.pdbx_strand_id
1 'polypeptide(L)' 'MTSNLRMQGLQDDLVRSAGELEELCQALDGHARYLRHSIHQADAKAMDGHVDDLRHSACEMRDIARSIEP' A
#
# COMPACT_ATOMS: atom_id res chain seq x y z
N MET A 1 -10.74 12.45 -27.40
CA MET A 1 -11.26 12.62 -26.02
C MET A 1 -11.31 11.33 -25.20
N THR A 2 -11.28 10.14 -25.81
CA THR A 2 -11.28 8.84 -25.12
C THR A 2 -10.01 8.53 -24.31
N SER A 3 -8.83 9.05 -24.71
CA SER A 3 -7.57 8.83 -23.98
C SER A 3 -7.55 9.46 -22.59
N ASN A 4 -8.20 10.62 -22.40
CA ASN A 4 -8.26 11.28 -21.09
C ASN A 4 -9.15 10.53 -20.09
N LEU A 5 -10.28 9.98 -20.56
CA LEU A 5 -11.15 9.13 -19.72
C LEU A 5 -10.46 7.84 -19.30
N ARG A 6 -9.65 7.25 -20.19
CA ARG A 6 -8.91 6.02 -19.87
C ARG A 6 -7.76 6.27 -18.89
N MET A 7 -7.08 7.43 -19.00
CA MET A 7 -6.06 7.85 -18.03
C MET A 7 -6.67 8.20 -16.67
N GLN A 8 -7.82 8.87 -16.63
CA GLN A 8 -8.57 9.11 -15.38
C GLN A 8 -9.01 7.80 -14.71
N GLY A 9 -9.55 6.84 -15.47
CA GLY A 9 -9.90 5.53 -14.89
C GLY A 9 -8.68 4.81 -14.29
N LEU A 10 -7.54 4.86 -14.96
CA LEU A 10 -6.30 4.26 -14.45
C LEU A 10 -5.79 4.97 -13.19
N GLN A 11 -5.93 6.30 -13.13
CA GLN A 11 -5.59 7.12 -11.97
C GLN A 11 -6.49 6.76 -10.78
N ASP A 12 -7.80 6.69 -10.98
CA ASP A 12 -8.77 6.31 -9.94
C ASP A 12 -8.51 4.90 -9.41
N ASP A 13 -8.18 3.95 -10.29
CA ASP A 13 -7.84 2.59 -9.93
C ASP A 13 -6.53 2.54 -9.12
N LEU A 14 -5.50 3.28 -9.54
CA LEU A 14 -4.23 3.38 -8.80
C LEU A 14 -4.42 3.99 -7.40
N VAL A 15 -5.23 5.05 -7.29
CA VAL A 15 -5.55 5.69 -6.00
C VAL A 15 -6.32 4.74 -5.10
N ARG A 16 -7.30 4.01 -5.65
CA ARG A 16 -8.06 3.01 -4.89
C ARG A 16 -7.16 1.90 -4.37
N SER A 17 -6.34 1.31 -5.25
CA SER A 17 -5.44 0.24 -4.87
C SER A 17 -4.38 0.70 -3.86
N ALA A 18 -3.89 1.94 -3.94
CA ALA A 18 -3.01 2.50 -2.92
C ALA A 18 -3.71 2.63 -1.56
N GLY A 19 -5.00 2.99 -1.53
CA GLY A 19 -5.80 3.01 -0.30
C GLY A 19 -6.02 1.62 0.30
N GLU A 20 -6.35 0.63 -0.53
CA GLU A 20 -6.49 -0.77 -0.10
C GLU A 20 -5.17 -1.32 0.48
N LEU A 21 -4.03 -0.93 -0.12
CA LEU A 21 -2.70 -1.25 0.37
C LEU A 21 -2.43 -0.62 1.75
N GLU A 22 -2.85 0.64 1.97
CA GLU A 22 -2.70 1.30 3.27
C GLU A 22 -3.53 0.63 4.36
N GLU A 23 -4.77 0.23 4.06
CA GLU A 23 -5.60 -0.53 5.00
C GLU A 23 -4.96 -1.88 5.37
N LEU A 24 -4.41 -2.59 4.37
CA LEU A 24 -3.67 -3.83 4.59
C LEU A 24 -2.43 -3.61 5.47
N CYS A 25 -1.65 -2.55 5.20
CA CYS A 25 -0.51 -2.18 6.04
C CYS A 25 -0.94 -1.95 7.49
N GLN A 26 -2.06 -1.27 7.70
CA GLN A 26 -2.58 -0.96 9.03
C GLN A 26 -3.03 -2.21 9.79
N ALA A 27 -3.66 -3.16 9.09
CA ALA A 27 -4.01 -4.46 9.67
C ALA A 27 -2.77 -5.30 10.03
N LEU A 28 -1.77 -5.31 9.15
CA LEU A 28 -0.51 -6.02 9.36
C LEU A 28 0.31 -5.41 10.51
N ASP A 29 0.32 -4.09 10.67
CA ASP A 29 0.91 -3.39 11.83
C ASP A 29 0.28 -3.85 13.16
N GLY A 30 -1.05 -4.02 13.16
CA GLY A 30 -1.78 -4.56 14.31
C GLY A 30 -1.36 -5.99 14.66
N HIS A 31 -1.22 -6.85 13.65
CA HIS A 31 -0.76 -8.22 13.84
C HIS A 31 0.73 -8.29 14.23
N ALA A 32 1.61 -7.45 13.67
CA ALA A 32 3.02 -7.40 14.02
C ALA A 32 3.18 -7.00 15.49
N ARG A 33 2.38 -6.03 15.94
CA ARG A 33 2.31 -5.64 17.36
C ARG A 33 1.82 -6.80 18.23
N TYR A 34 0.82 -7.57 17.80
CA TYR A 34 0.38 -8.77 18.52
C TYR A 34 1.49 -9.83 18.62
N LEU A 35 2.14 -10.16 17.50
CA LEU A 35 3.22 -11.15 17.45
C LEU A 35 4.44 -10.74 18.29
N ARG A 36 4.74 -9.44 18.35
CA ARG A 36 5.85 -8.89 19.15
C ARG A 36 5.65 -9.03 20.65
N HIS A 37 4.40 -9.06 21.12
CA HIS A 37 4.06 -9.37 22.52
C HIS A 37 3.92 -10.87 22.78
N SER A 38 4.01 -11.69 21.73
CA SER A 38 4.02 -13.14 21.80
C SER A 38 5.46 -13.68 21.71
N ILE A 39 5.62 -15.00 21.72
CA ILE A 39 6.92 -15.67 21.54
C ILE A 39 7.46 -15.58 20.10
N HIS A 40 6.65 -15.05 19.18
CA HIS A 40 6.88 -15.00 17.74
C HIS A 40 7.58 -13.71 17.28
N GLN A 41 8.68 -13.32 17.95
CA GLN A 41 9.41 -12.08 17.62
C GLN A 41 10.03 -12.10 16.22
N ALA A 42 10.43 -13.27 15.72
CA ALA A 42 10.96 -13.42 14.36
C ALA A 42 9.91 -13.10 13.30
N ASP A 43 8.69 -13.59 13.50
CA ASP A 43 7.55 -13.38 12.60
C ASP A 43 7.10 -11.91 12.63
N ALA A 44 7.14 -11.27 13.81
CA ALA A 44 6.87 -9.83 13.93
C ALA A 44 7.87 -8.99 13.10
N LYS A 45 9.16 -9.34 13.14
CA LYS A 45 10.20 -8.63 12.38
C LYS A 45 10.08 -8.84 10.86
N ALA A 46 9.72 -10.05 10.43
CA ALA A 46 9.44 -10.33 9.03
C ALA A 46 8.23 -9.53 8.53
N MET A 47 7.17 -9.45 9.34
CA MET A 47 5.99 -8.66 9.01
C MET A 47 6.24 -7.15 8.98
N ASP A 48 7.05 -6.60 9.90
CA ASP A 48 7.45 -5.20 9.84
C ASP A 48 8.13 -4.87 8.49
N GLY A 49 8.97 -5.79 7.97
CA GLY A 49 9.57 -5.65 6.64
C GLY A 49 8.55 -5.67 5.51
N HIS A 50 7.59 -6.59 5.55
CA HIS A 50 6.53 -6.65 4.54
C HIS A 50 5.62 -5.41 4.55
N VAL A 51 5.34 -4.83 5.72
CA VAL A 51 4.58 -3.58 5.82
C VAL A 51 5.34 -2.41 5.20
N ASP A 52 6.65 -2.34 5.42
CA ASP A 52 7.49 -1.28 4.82
C ASP A 52 7.50 -1.38 3.29
N ASP A 53 7.66 -2.59 2.74
CA ASP A 53 7.61 -2.84 1.29
C ASP A 53 6.25 -2.49 0.67
N LEU A 54 5.15 -2.82 1.36
CA LEU A 54 3.78 -2.50 0.91
C LEU A 54 3.54 -0.99 0.95
N ARG A 55 4.01 -0.29 1.99
CA ARG A 55 3.95 1.18 2.07
C ARG A 55 4.76 1.84 0.96
N HIS A 56 5.94 1.30 0.64
CA HIS A 56 6.75 1.77 -0.48
C HIS A 56 5.99 1.64 -1.80
N SER A 57 5.41 0.46 -2.03
CA SER A 57 4.61 0.18 -3.23
C SER A 57 3.41 1.13 -3.36
N ALA A 58 2.70 1.40 -2.25
CA ALA A 58 1.58 2.33 -2.22
C ALA A 58 2.00 3.79 -2.49
N CYS A 59 3.18 4.19 -2.02
CA CYS A 59 3.77 5.49 -2.36
C CYS A 59 4.11 5.58 -3.85
N GLU A 60 4.79 4.59 -4.42
CA GLU A 60 5.10 4.56 -5.86
C GLU A 60 3.84 4.59 -6.72
N MET A 61 2.80 3.86 -6.36
CA MET A 61 1.51 3.88 -7.05
C MET A 61 0.86 5.28 -7.03
N ARG A 62 0.95 5.99 -5.91
CA ARG A 62 0.47 7.39 -5.82
C ARG A 62 1.30 8.36 -6.64
N ASP A 63 2.62 8.19 -6.65
CA ASP A 63 3.51 9.04 -7.44
C ASP A 63 3.27 8.84 -8.94
N ILE A 64 3.07 7.59 -9.37
CA ILE A 64 2.65 7.27 -10.74
C ILE A 64 1.28 7.89 -11.03
N ALA A 65 0.30 7.74 -10.15
CA ALA A 65 -1.04 8.32 -10.31
C ALA A 65 -1.01 9.85 -10.43
N ARG A 66 -0.12 10.52 -9.68
CA ARG A 66 0.14 11.97 -9.79
C ARG A 66 0.85 12.35 -11.08
N SER A 67 1.75 11.51 -11.61
CA SER A 67 2.42 11.76 -12.89
C SER A 67 1.47 11.67 -14.10
N ILE A 68 0.35 10.96 -13.94
CA ILE A 68 -0.71 10.81 -14.96
C ILE A 68 -1.65 12.03 -14.99
N GLU A 69 -1.59 12.89 -13.96
CA GLU A 69 -2.38 14.13 -13.87
C GLU A 69 -1.89 15.14 -14.95
N PRO A 70 -2.80 15.68 -15.80
CA PRO A 70 -2.44 16.48 -16.98
C PRO A 70 -2.04 17.94 -16.71
#